data_AF-A0AAW1Q7H3-F1
#
_entry.id   AF-A0AAW1Q7H3-F1
#
_cell.length_a   1.000
_cell.length_b   1.000
_cell.length_c   1.000
_cell.angle_alpha   90.00
_cell.angle_beta   90.00
_cell.angle_gamma   90.00
#
_symmetry.space_group_name_H-M   'P 1'
#
loop_
_entity.id
_entity.type
_entity.pdbx_description
1 polymer ?
#
loop_
_entity_poly.entity_id
_entity_poly.type
_entity_poly.pdbx_seq_one_letter_code
_entity_poly.pdbx_strand_id
1 'polypeptide(L)'
;MTAVECITALHYAIRHVFRLKGLSFYCKLQISLLKVVAVVGYHYGKFLTIRRHHDETKPLPKFFSAQDRVHKIVGGHWVSASQFTNGRYSRAALDPNTVAVVVPVYAQSAEYLVLVSKTLERLARQTRLPNLIVLVDDASPVPVPDSFASDTVVVLRAAFNAGPASARNAGVHVAKAFGARYICYLDADCIPAADWICQMLVAQAAHPGIICGRTTSTQPETLVGLYHDICGTLNGRVLEDESILYGCTCNLAVDIKVVQFDFDTGFPGAAFEDVEYCVRARKQGISLRYVKEAVVQHHYECDCRGLFKQFQRYGSYEHLMCKRHPDYLTWLWASTEISSVLEGHVFNR
;
A
#
# COMPACT_ATOMS: atom_id res chain seq x y z
N MET A 1 5.79 -18.11 19.97
CA MET A 1 6.27 -16.72 20.19
C MET A 1 6.92 -16.68 21.55
N THR A 2 8.21 -16.40 21.62
CA THR A 2 8.89 -16.31 22.92
C THR A 2 8.84 -14.86 23.39
N ALA A 3 8.68 -14.62 24.70
CA ALA A 3 8.78 -13.28 25.27
C ALA A 3 10.12 -12.59 24.87
N VAL A 4 11.14 -13.41 24.61
CA VAL A 4 12.48 -13.00 24.14
C VAL A 4 12.42 -12.27 22.80
N GLU A 5 11.63 -12.73 21.83
CA GLU A 5 11.50 -12.06 20.51
C GLU A 5 10.93 -10.64 20.66
N CYS A 6 9.88 -10.50 21.47
CA CYS A 6 9.24 -9.21 21.71
C CYS A 6 10.17 -8.25 22.46
N ILE A 7 10.86 -8.73 23.50
CA ILE A 7 11.85 -7.93 24.26
C ILE A 7 13.00 -7.47 23.34
N THR A 8 13.50 -8.36 22.49
CA THR A 8 14.58 -8.05 21.55
C THR A 8 14.13 -6.99 20.54
N ALA A 9 12.93 -7.14 19.97
CA ALA A 9 12.34 -6.17 19.06
C ALA A 9 12.17 -4.80 19.73
N LEU A 10 11.66 -4.76 20.97
CA LEU A 10 11.51 -3.54 21.74
C LEU A 10 12.86 -2.86 22.00
N HIS A 11 13.88 -3.61 22.43
CA HIS A 11 15.22 -3.08 22.67
C HIS A 11 15.79 -2.43 21.40
N TYR A 12 15.71 -3.15 20.27
CA TYR A 12 16.18 -2.63 18.98
C TYR A 12 15.43 -1.36 18.58
N ALA A 13 14.10 -1.39 18.68
CA ALA A 13 13.25 -0.31 18.21
C ALA A 13 13.43 0.97 19.02
N ILE A 14 13.57 0.88 20.35
CA ILE A 14 13.87 2.03 21.22
C ILE A 14 15.28 2.54 20.92
N ARG A 15 16.28 1.65 20.88
CA ARG A 15 17.68 2.06 20.61
C ARG A 15 17.83 2.75 19.26
N HIS A 16 17.05 2.34 18.26
CA HIS A 16 17.01 2.99 16.95
C HIS A 16 16.56 4.45 17.07
N VAL A 17 15.45 4.73 17.76
CA VAL A 17 14.92 6.09 17.94
C VAL A 17 15.93 7.00 18.64
N PHE A 18 16.63 6.51 19.66
CA PHE A 18 17.61 7.32 20.39
C PHE A 18 18.86 7.67 19.57
N ARG A 19 19.17 6.89 18.52
CA ARG A 19 20.26 7.18 17.56
C ARG A 19 19.91 8.23 16.52
N LEU A 20 18.63 8.57 16.35
CA LEU A 20 18.21 9.59 15.39
C LEU A 20 18.80 10.96 15.78
N LYS A 21 19.35 11.68 14.82
CA LYS A 21 19.90 13.02 15.02
C LYS A 21 18.79 14.06 14.81
N GLY A 22 18.96 15.26 15.36
CA GLY A 22 18.01 16.37 15.16
C GLY A 22 16.73 16.33 16.01
N LEU A 23 16.53 15.30 16.84
CA LEU A 23 15.38 15.21 17.76
C LEU A 23 15.78 15.52 19.20
N SER A 24 14.93 16.26 19.92
CA SER A 24 15.09 16.48 21.36
C SER A 24 14.95 15.18 22.15
N PHE A 25 15.50 15.13 23.36
CA PHE A 25 15.36 13.96 24.24
C PHE A 25 13.89 13.61 24.50
N TYR A 26 13.05 14.62 24.75
CA TYR A 26 11.62 14.44 25.00
C TYR A 26 10.90 13.86 23.79
N CYS A 27 11.19 14.37 22.58
CA CYS A 27 10.64 13.82 21.35
C CYS A 27 11.05 12.35 21.15
N LYS A 28 12.34 12.02 21.35
CA LYS A 28 12.82 10.63 21.27
C LYS A 28 12.09 9.71 22.26
N LEU A 29 11.83 10.17 23.47
CA LEU A 29 11.07 9.42 24.47
C LEU A 29 9.62 9.16 24.00
N GLN A 30 8.92 10.19 23.52
CA GLN A 30 7.55 10.05 23.03
C GLN A 30 7.45 9.11 21.82
N ILE A 31 8.34 9.23 20.85
CA ILE A 31 8.41 8.34 19.68
C ILE A 31 8.74 6.90 20.11
N SER A 32 9.63 6.72 21.11
CA SER A 32 9.94 5.40 21.66
C SER A 32 8.71 4.74 22.28
N LEU A 33 7.89 5.49 23.02
CA LEU A 33 6.64 4.97 23.59
C LEU A 33 5.65 4.52 22.51
N LEU A 34 5.49 5.30 21.43
CA LEU A 34 4.67 4.87 20.29
C LEU A 34 5.26 3.65 19.56
N LYS A 35 6.59 3.54 19.49
CA LYS A 35 7.26 2.35 18.95
C LYS A 35 6.96 1.11 19.81
N VAL A 36 6.85 1.25 21.14
CA VAL A 36 6.36 0.17 22.02
C VAL A 36 4.93 -0.23 21.64
N VAL A 37 4.02 0.74 21.49
CA VAL A 37 2.62 0.47 21.08
C VAL A 37 2.56 -0.31 19.78
N ALA A 38 3.32 0.13 18.77
CA ALA A 38 3.42 -0.54 17.47
C ALA A 38 3.98 -1.96 17.58
N VAL A 39 5.11 -2.16 18.26
CA VAL A 39 5.74 -3.49 18.43
C VAL A 39 4.81 -4.44 19.19
N VAL A 40 4.18 -3.98 20.28
CA VAL A 40 3.23 -4.80 21.05
C VAL A 40 2.01 -5.17 20.19
N GLY A 41 1.45 -4.20 19.44
CA GLY A 41 0.38 -4.46 18.48
C GLY A 41 0.76 -5.54 17.48
N TYR A 42 1.91 -5.39 16.84
CA TYR A 42 2.44 -6.34 15.86
C TYR A 42 2.57 -7.76 16.42
N HIS A 43 3.24 -7.93 17.56
CA HIS A 43 3.38 -9.24 18.19
C HIS A 43 2.06 -9.81 18.69
N TYR A 44 1.13 -8.97 19.14
CA TYR A 44 -0.22 -9.40 19.51
C TYR A 44 -0.99 -9.95 18.30
N GLY A 45 -0.89 -9.27 17.14
CA GLY A 45 -1.45 -9.75 15.87
C GLY A 45 -0.92 -11.13 15.46
N LYS A 46 0.40 -11.34 15.55
CA LYS A 46 1.04 -12.64 15.31
C LYS A 46 0.52 -13.73 16.25
N PHE A 47 0.43 -13.42 17.54
CA PHE A 47 -0.03 -14.35 18.56
C PHE A 47 -1.47 -14.83 18.31
N LEU A 48 -2.39 -13.91 17.98
CA LEU A 48 -3.78 -14.26 17.69
C LEU A 48 -3.92 -15.21 16.50
N THR A 49 -3.14 -15.00 15.44
CA THR A 49 -3.14 -15.88 14.26
C THR A 49 -2.64 -17.28 14.61
N ILE A 50 -1.56 -17.40 15.39
CA ILE A 50 -1.03 -18.69 15.85
C ILE A 50 -2.05 -19.45 16.71
N ARG A 51 -2.73 -18.75 17.64
CA ARG A 51 -3.76 -19.37 18.48
C ARG A 51 -4.93 -19.90 17.65
N ARG A 52 -5.41 -19.13 16.66
CA ARG A 52 -6.47 -19.59 15.76
C ARG A 52 -6.08 -20.85 15.00
N HIS A 53 -4.83 -20.95 14.52
CA HIS A 53 -4.35 -22.16 13.86
C HIS A 53 -4.14 -23.36 14.80
N HIS A 54 -3.86 -23.13 16.10
CA HIS A 54 -3.75 -24.20 17.10
C HIS A 54 -5.10 -24.73 17.60
N ASP A 55 -6.13 -23.88 17.67
CA ASP A 55 -7.50 -24.26 18.06
C ASP A 55 -8.32 -24.88 16.91
N GLU A 56 -7.80 -24.87 15.68
CA GLU A 56 -8.50 -25.38 14.49
C GLU A 56 -8.07 -26.81 14.13
N THR A 57 -8.74 -27.80 14.77
CA THR A 57 -9.24 -29.02 14.09
C THR A 57 -10.49 -28.73 13.24
N LYS A 58 -10.89 -27.47 13.14
CA LYS A 58 -11.92 -27.02 12.20
C LYS A 58 -11.27 -26.74 10.85
N PRO A 59 -11.92 -27.13 9.73
CA PRO A 59 -11.41 -26.80 8.43
C PRO A 59 -11.28 -25.28 8.35
N LEU A 60 -10.09 -24.79 7.99
CA LEU A 60 -9.93 -23.46 7.41
C LEU A 60 -11.13 -23.25 6.47
N PRO A 61 -11.85 -22.12 6.51
CA PRO A 61 -12.91 -21.86 5.54
C PRO A 61 -12.31 -22.18 4.17
N LYS A 62 -12.93 -23.10 3.43
CA LYS A 62 -12.39 -23.60 2.17
C LYS A 62 -12.14 -22.41 1.26
N PHE A 63 -10.92 -21.89 1.26
CA PHE A 63 -10.49 -20.88 0.33
C PHE A 63 -10.36 -21.63 -0.99
N PHE A 64 -11.39 -21.50 -1.84
CA PHE A 64 -11.39 -22.06 -3.19
C PHE A 64 -10.06 -21.74 -3.86
N SER A 65 -9.45 -22.75 -4.48
CA SER A 65 -8.12 -22.68 -5.06
C SER A 65 -8.02 -21.52 -6.05
N ALA A 66 -6.84 -20.90 -6.17
CA ALA A 66 -6.61 -19.78 -7.08
C ALA A 66 -6.92 -20.11 -8.55
N GLN A 67 -6.79 -21.38 -8.95
CA GLN A 67 -7.07 -21.84 -10.31
C GLN A 67 -8.58 -21.98 -10.59
N ASP A 68 -9.39 -22.33 -9.59
CA ASP A 68 -10.85 -22.42 -9.73
C ASP A 68 -11.52 -21.04 -9.82
N ARG A 69 -10.85 -19.99 -9.34
CA ARG A 69 -11.31 -18.59 -9.43
C ARG A 69 -11.06 -18.00 -10.81
N VAL A 70 -9.88 -18.18 -11.40
CA VAL A 70 -9.48 -17.42 -12.60
C VAL A 70 -10.34 -17.75 -13.83
N HIS A 71 -10.82 -18.98 -14.00
CA HIS A 71 -11.57 -19.37 -15.21
C HIS A 71 -13.06 -19.02 -15.23
N LYS A 72 -13.66 -18.64 -14.09
CA LYS A 72 -15.11 -18.31 -14.01
C LYS A 72 -15.42 -16.83 -13.77
N ILE A 73 -14.41 -15.98 -13.56
CA ILE A 73 -14.54 -14.65 -12.91
C ILE A 73 -14.58 -13.45 -13.88
N VAL A 74 -14.43 -13.67 -15.20
CA VAL A 74 -14.45 -12.60 -16.22
C VAL A 74 -15.85 -11.98 -16.44
N GLY A 75 -16.89 -12.33 -15.67
CA GLY A 75 -18.23 -11.78 -15.87
C GLY A 75 -19.20 -11.69 -14.68
N GLY A 76 -18.76 -11.74 -13.41
CA GLY A 76 -19.73 -11.97 -12.30
C GLY A 76 -19.59 -11.21 -10.96
N HIS A 77 -18.59 -10.35 -10.75
CA HIS A 77 -18.35 -9.76 -9.40
C HIS A 77 -18.55 -8.25 -9.25
N TRP A 78 -18.82 -7.54 -10.35
CA TRP A 78 -18.89 -6.06 -10.37
C TRP A 78 -20.31 -5.62 -10.71
N VAL A 79 -20.93 -4.85 -9.82
CA VAL A 79 -22.38 -4.58 -9.85
C VAL A 79 -22.73 -3.42 -10.79
N SER A 80 -21.81 -2.48 -10.99
CA SER A 80 -21.92 -1.46 -12.03
C SER A 80 -20.53 -0.93 -12.38
N ALA A 81 -20.31 -0.71 -13.66
CA ALA A 81 -19.34 0.25 -14.14
C ALA A 81 -20.18 1.28 -14.89
N SER A 82 -20.56 2.36 -14.20
CA SER A 82 -21.57 3.33 -14.68
C SER A 82 -21.23 3.99 -16.03
N GLN A 83 -20.02 3.76 -16.57
CA GLN A 83 -19.57 4.30 -17.85
C GLN A 83 -18.80 3.31 -18.75
N PHE A 84 -18.77 2.02 -18.45
CA PHE A 84 -18.01 1.07 -19.31
C PHE A 84 -18.64 0.86 -20.70
N THR A 85 -19.84 1.38 -20.94
CA THR A 85 -20.68 1.05 -22.10
C THR A 85 -20.79 2.13 -23.17
N ASN A 86 -20.17 3.31 -23.02
CA ASN A 86 -20.25 4.37 -24.04
C ASN A 86 -18.97 4.51 -24.89
N GLY A 87 -18.72 3.49 -25.73
CA GLY A 87 -18.37 3.69 -27.15
C GLY A 87 -17.01 4.26 -27.59
N ARG A 88 -15.98 4.40 -26.74
CA ARG A 88 -14.66 4.96 -27.19
C ARG A 88 -13.43 4.05 -27.09
N TYR A 89 -13.55 2.80 -26.66
CA TYR A 89 -12.37 1.94 -26.47
C TYR A 89 -12.23 0.94 -27.60
N SER A 90 -11.66 1.39 -28.71
CA SER A 90 -10.99 0.48 -29.65
C SER A 90 -9.82 -0.17 -28.91
N ARG A 91 -9.48 -1.43 -29.23
CA ARG A 91 -8.22 -2.11 -28.87
C ARG A 91 -7.02 -1.37 -29.51
N ALA A 92 -6.84 -0.09 -29.20
CA ALA A 92 -5.69 0.67 -29.61
C ALA A 92 -4.46 0.07 -28.92
N ALA A 93 -3.36 -0.04 -29.66
CA ALA A 93 -2.06 -0.35 -29.08
C ALA A 93 -1.83 0.55 -27.85
N LEU A 94 -1.20 0.01 -26.79
CA LEU A 94 -0.85 0.78 -25.59
C LEU A 94 -0.26 2.13 -26.01
N ASP A 95 -0.97 3.23 -25.74
CA ASP A 95 -0.39 4.54 -25.92
C ASP A 95 0.75 4.64 -24.89
N PRO A 96 2.01 4.84 -25.36
CA PRO A 96 3.18 4.80 -24.51
C PRO A 96 3.17 5.84 -23.38
N ASN A 97 2.23 6.79 -23.40
CA ASN A 97 2.09 7.85 -22.40
C ASN A 97 0.85 7.69 -21.49
N THR A 98 0.00 6.68 -21.70
CA THR A 98 -1.23 6.55 -20.92
C THR A 98 -0.94 6.08 -19.50
N VAL A 99 -1.41 6.88 -18.53
CA VAL A 99 -1.30 6.60 -17.10
C VAL A 99 -2.69 6.49 -16.48
N ALA A 100 -2.92 5.42 -15.73
CA ALA A 100 -4.11 5.24 -14.91
C ALA A 100 -3.74 5.28 -13.43
N VAL A 101 -4.63 5.84 -12.61
CA VAL A 101 -4.52 5.80 -11.15
C VAL A 101 -5.56 4.83 -10.62
N VAL A 102 -5.14 3.84 -9.83
CA VAL A 102 -6.03 2.86 -9.21
C VAL A 102 -6.16 3.18 -7.73
N VAL A 103 -7.40 3.41 -7.28
CA VAL A 103 -7.72 3.85 -5.91
C VAL A 103 -8.70 2.86 -5.26
N PRO A 104 -8.24 1.93 -4.42
CA PRO A 104 -9.14 1.04 -3.68
C PRO A 104 -9.82 1.79 -2.53
N VAL A 105 -11.11 1.52 -2.30
CA VAL A 105 -11.91 2.18 -1.27
C VAL A 105 -12.65 1.14 -0.43
N TYR A 106 -12.59 1.30 0.89
CA TYR A 106 -13.48 0.61 1.81
C TYR A 106 -13.99 1.59 2.88
N ALA A 107 -15.02 2.35 2.53
CA ALA A 107 -15.58 3.42 3.34
C ALA A 107 -16.53 2.86 4.41
N GLN A 108 -16.09 2.91 5.66
CA GLN A 108 -16.89 2.52 6.82
C GLN A 108 -17.76 3.67 7.36
N SER A 109 -17.53 4.91 6.91
CA SER A 109 -18.27 6.10 7.36
C SER A 109 -18.35 7.17 6.26
N ALA A 110 -19.24 8.15 6.45
CA ALA A 110 -19.40 9.28 5.53
C ALA A 110 -18.18 10.21 5.55
N GLU A 111 -17.50 10.35 6.69
CA GLU A 111 -16.26 11.12 6.83
C GLU A 111 -15.15 10.53 5.96
N TYR A 112 -15.10 9.22 5.80
CA TYR A 112 -14.14 8.58 4.90
C TYR A 112 -14.38 8.99 3.44
N LEU A 113 -15.65 9.12 3.00
CA LEU A 113 -15.97 9.62 1.66
C LEU A 113 -15.51 11.07 1.43
N VAL A 114 -15.41 11.89 2.49
CA VAL A 114 -14.81 13.23 2.39
C VAL A 114 -13.31 13.13 2.08
N LEU A 115 -12.61 12.15 2.63
CA LEU A 115 -11.20 11.89 2.27
C LEU A 115 -11.08 11.46 0.81
N VAL A 116 -11.96 10.55 0.35
CA VAL A 116 -12.00 10.12 -1.06
C VAL A 116 -12.22 11.30 -2.00
N SER A 117 -13.17 12.20 -1.69
CA SER A 117 -13.40 13.42 -2.47
C SER A 117 -12.15 14.28 -2.57
N LYS A 118 -11.44 14.50 -1.44
CA LYS A 118 -10.19 15.26 -1.43
C LYS A 118 -9.11 14.59 -2.28
N THR A 119 -8.98 13.26 -2.23
CA THR A 119 -8.03 12.52 -3.08
C THR A 119 -8.36 12.74 -4.56
N LEU A 120 -9.62 12.60 -4.97
CA LEU A 120 -10.06 12.84 -6.35
C LEU A 120 -9.80 14.30 -6.80
N GLU A 121 -10.09 15.28 -5.94
CA GLU A 121 -9.82 16.69 -6.22
C GLU A 121 -8.32 16.96 -6.46
N ARG A 122 -7.43 16.29 -5.73
CA ARG A 122 -5.97 16.41 -5.90
C ARG A 122 -5.46 15.72 -7.14
N LEU A 123 -6.07 14.60 -7.53
CA LEU A 123 -5.78 13.93 -8.80
C LEU A 123 -6.22 14.78 -10.00
N ALA A 124 -7.35 15.47 -9.90
CA ALA A 124 -7.86 16.38 -10.94
C ALA A 124 -6.99 17.65 -11.12
N ARG A 125 -6.09 17.95 -10.18
CA ARG A 125 -5.20 19.12 -10.21
C ARG A 125 -3.72 18.75 -10.42
N GLN A 126 -3.44 17.54 -10.89
CA GLN A 126 -2.09 17.13 -11.23
C GLN A 126 -1.56 17.94 -12.42
N THR A 127 -0.29 18.34 -12.39
CA THR A 127 0.38 19.01 -13.51
C THR A 127 0.41 18.13 -14.76
N ARG A 128 0.56 16.81 -14.55
CA ARG A 128 0.24 15.78 -15.53
C ARG A 128 -1.03 15.06 -15.08
N LEU A 129 -2.17 15.40 -15.70
CA LEU A 129 -3.46 14.76 -15.40
C LEU A 129 -3.41 13.25 -15.64
N PRO A 130 -4.10 12.41 -14.86
CA PRO A 130 -4.28 11.01 -15.21
C PRO A 130 -5.17 10.87 -16.46
N ASN A 131 -4.92 9.86 -17.29
CA ASN A 131 -5.83 9.53 -18.40
C ASN A 131 -7.10 8.83 -17.88
N LEU A 132 -6.96 8.09 -16.79
CA LEU A 132 -8.04 7.37 -16.13
C LEU A 132 -7.77 7.28 -14.63
N ILE A 133 -8.81 7.45 -13.83
CA ILE A 133 -8.84 7.10 -12.41
C ILE A 133 -9.84 5.95 -12.28
N VAL A 134 -9.41 4.84 -11.70
CA VAL A 134 -10.27 3.69 -11.40
C VAL A 134 -10.46 3.63 -9.90
N LEU A 135 -11.61 4.10 -9.44
CA LEU A 135 -12.03 4.09 -8.05
C LEU A 135 -12.76 2.77 -7.78
N VAL A 136 -12.19 1.91 -6.93
CA VAL A 136 -12.68 0.56 -6.70
C VAL A 136 -13.25 0.44 -5.29
N ASP A 137 -14.57 0.54 -5.20
CA ASP A 137 -15.34 0.32 -3.97
C ASP A 137 -15.42 -1.19 -3.65
N ASP A 138 -14.64 -1.64 -2.67
CA ASP A 138 -14.57 -3.04 -2.21
C ASP A 138 -15.72 -3.38 -1.24
N ALA A 139 -16.94 -3.15 -1.73
CA ALA A 139 -18.20 -3.34 -1.01
C ALA A 139 -18.28 -2.55 0.33
N SER A 140 -17.97 -1.25 0.26
CA SER A 140 -18.06 -0.33 1.39
C SER A 140 -19.46 -0.38 2.04
N PRO A 141 -19.54 -0.41 3.38
CA PRO A 141 -20.78 -0.22 4.13
C PRO A 141 -21.47 1.10 3.82
N VAL A 142 -20.68 2.17 3.62
CA VAL A 142 -21.14 3.44 3.07
C VAL A 142 -20.69 3.47 1.60
N PRO A 143 -21.58 3.20 0.62
CA PRO A 143 -21.18 3.07 -0.78
C PRO A 143 -20.54 4.33 -1.33
N VAL A 144 -19.56 4.16 -2.22
CA VAL A 144 -19.03 5.27 -3.02
C VAL A 144 -20.15 5.80 -3.93
N PRO A 145 -20.45 7.11 -3.91
CA PRO A 145 -21.51 7.67 -4.74
C PRO A 145 -21.19 7.59 -6.24
N ASP A 146 -22.21 7.31 -7.06
CA ASP A 146 -22.08 7.36 -8.52
C ASP A 146 -21.70 8.76 -9.03
N SER A 147 -21.96 9.81 -8.25
CA SER A 147 -21.57 11.19 -8.56
C SER A 147 -20.05 11.42 -8.58
N PHE A 148 -19.24 10.47 -8.10
CA PHE A 148 -17.79 10.53 -8.24
C PHE A 148 -17.32 10.12 -9.65
N ALA A 149 -18.19 9.46 -10.44
CA ALA A 149 -17.89 9.12 -11.82
C ALA A 149 -17.84 10.38 -12.70
N SER A 150 -16.93 10.40 -13.67
CA SER A 150 -16.77 11.46 -14.66
C SER A 150 -16.04 10.90 -15.89
N ASP A 151 -15.85 11.69 -16.93
CA ASP A 151 -15.15 11.26 -18.16
C ASP A 151 -13.76 10.66 -17.92
N THR A 152 -13.12 10.99 -16.80
CA THR A 152 -11.79 10.46 -16.41
C THR A 152 -11.83 9.61 -15.14
N VAL A 153 -13.00 9.39 -14.52
CA VAL A 153 -13.15 8.59 -13.30
C VAL A 153 -14.18 7.48 -13.51
N VAL A 154 -13.70 6.24 -13.46
CA VAL A 154 -14.54 5.04 -13.44
C VAL A 154 -14.70 4.57 -12.01
N VAL A 155 -15.96 4.44 -11.57
CA VAL A 155 -16.30 3.84 -10.28
C VAL A 155 -16.69 2.38 -10.51
N LEU A 156 -16.03 1.47 -9.81
CA LEU A 156 -16.32 0.04 -9.80
C LEU A 156 -16.76 -0.36 -8.40
N ARG A 157 -17.87 -1.08 -8.27
CA ARG A 157 -18.32 -1.63 -7.00
C ARG A 157 -18.30 -3.15 -6.97
N ALA A 158 -17.59 -3.71 -6.00
CA ALA A 158 -17.53 -5.14 -5.74
C ALA A 158 -18.84 -5.63 -5.08
N ALA A 159 -19.22 -6.88 -5.36
CA ALA A 159 -20.38 -7.52 -4.74
C ALA A 159 -20.17 -7.84 -3.24
N PHE A 160 -18.93 -8.09 -2.82
CA PHE A 160 -18.52 -8.35 -1.45
C PHE A 160 -17.09 -7.88 -1.23
N ASN A 161 -16.71 -7.61 0.02
CA ASN A 161 -15.35 -7.20 0.36
C ASN A 161 -14.38 -8.38 0.15
N ALA A 162 -13.45 -8.21 -0.79
CA ALA A 162 -12.46 -9.21 -1.16
C ALA A 162 -11.02 -8.78 -0.83
N GLY A 163 -10.87 -7.65 -0.15
CA GLY A 163 -9.60 -7.10 0.27
C GLY A 163 -8.92 -6.22 -0.81
N PRO A 164 -7.94 -5.41 -0.38
CA PRO A 164 -7.34 -4.39 -1.23
C PRO A 164 -6.54 -4.97 -2.40
N ALA A 165 -5.94 -6.16 -2.26
CA ALA A 165 -5.29 -6.86 -3.38
C ALA A 165 -6.27 -7.13 -4.53
N SER A 166 -7.46 -7.65 -4.20
CA SER A 166 -8.52 -7.94 -5.18
C SER A 166 -9.04 -6.65 -5.83
N ALA A 167 -9.26 -5.60 -5.04
CA ALA A 167 -9.70 -4.30 -5.53
C ALA A 167 -8.67 -3.67 -6.49
N ARG A 168 -7.38 -3.70 -6.14
CA ARG A 168 -6.29 -3.20 -7.00
C ARG A 168 -6.21 -3.99 -8.30
N ASN A 169 -6.29 -5.33 -8.25
CA ASN A 169 -6.27 -6.17 -9.45
C ASN A 169 -7.40 -5.83 -10.42
N ALA A 170 -8.62 -5.63 -9.91
CA ALA A 170 -9.75 -5.22 -10.74
C ALA A 170 -9.55 -3.84 -11.38
N GLY A 171 -9.03 -2.88 -10.61
CA GLY A 171 -8.68 -1.56 -11.12
C GLY A 171 -7.62 -1.64 -12.23
N VAL A 172 -6.58 -2.46 -12.04
CA VAL A 172 -5.52 -2.70 -13.03
C VAL A 172 -6.08 -3.33 -14.29
N HIS A 173 -7.00 -4.29 -14.19
CA HIS A 173 -7.62 -4.92 -15.36
C HIS A 173 -8.43 -3.92 -16.19
N VAL A 174 -9.18 -3.03 -15.53
CA VAL A 174 -9.89 -1.92 -16.21
C VAL A 174 -8.90 -0.95 -16.86
N ALA A 175 -7.85 -0.56 -16.14
CA ALA A 175 -6.83 0.33 -16.69
C ALA A 175 -6.11 -0.27 -17.91
N LYS A 176 -5.80 -1.57 -17.87
CA LYS A 176 -5.23 -2.30 -19.01
C LYS A 176 -6.19 -2.33 -20.21
N ALA A 177 -7.49 -2.57 -19.96
CA ALA A 177 -8.51 -2.55 -21.02
C ALA A 177 -8.67 -1.16 -21.65
N PHE A 178 -8.45 -0.08 -20.88
CA PHE A 178 -8.39 1.30 -21.36
C PHE A 178 -7.09 1.61 -22.13
N GLY A 179 -6.09 0.72 -22.10
CA GLY A 179 -4.80 0.91 -22.78
C GLY A 179 -3.75 1.65 -21.96
N ALA A 180 -3.88 1.67 -20.63
CA ALA A 180 -2.87 2.26 -19.75
C ALA A 180 -1.56 1.48 -19.81
N ARG A 181 -0.44 2.21 -19.99
CA ARG A 181 0.91 1.65 -19.85
C ARG A 181 1.41 1.73 -18.41
N TYR A 182 1.14 2.85 -17.75
CA TYR A 182 1.58 3.08 -16.39
C TYR A 182 0.39 2.99 -15.44
N ILE A 183 0.54 2.24 -14.36
CA ILE A 183 -0.43 2.21 -13.26
C ILE A 183 0.21 2.89 -12.06
N CYS A 184 -0.43 3.92 -11.55
CA CYS A 184 -0.12 4.51 -10.25
C CYS A 184 -1.15 4.02 -9.23
N TYR A 185 -0.71 3.45 -8.13
CA TYR A 185 -1.54 3.09 -6.99
C TYR A 185 -1.51 4.22 -5.96
N LEU A 186 -2.69 4.53 -5.42
CA LEU A 186 -2.89 5.55 -4.42
C LEU A 186 -4.04 5.10 -3.52
N ASP A 187 -3.89 5.25 -2.21
CA ASP A 187 -5.00 4.93 -1.29
C ASP A 187 -6.02 6.10 -1.26
N ALA A 188 -7.26 5.79 -0.86
CA ALA A 188 -8.38 6.73 -0.97
C ALA A 188 -8.37 7.87 0.08
N ASP A 189 -7.41 7.84 0.99
CA ASP A 189 -7.16 8.80 2.06
C ASP A 189 -5.78 9.46 1.94
N CYS A 190 -5.24 9.48 0.71
CA CYS A 190 -4.00 10.12 0.34
C CYS A 190 -4.19 11.43 -0.44
N ILE A 191 -3.31 12.40 -0.19
CA ILE A 191 -3.22 13.70 -0.88
C ILE A 191 -1.89 13.75 -1.65
N PRO A 192 -1.88 13.47 -2.97
CA PRO A 192 -0.68 13.58 -3.77
C PRO A 192 -0.24 15.04 -3.94
N ALA A 193 1.08 15.27 -4.03
CA ALA A 193 1.65 16.53 -4.48
C ALA A 193 1.23 16.83 -5.93
N ALA A 194 1.23 18.11 -6.33
CA ALA A 194 0.69 18.51 -7.63
C ALA A 194 1.45 17.91 -8.83
N ASP A 195 2.73 17.58 -8.66
CA ASP A 195 3.61 16.98 -9.66
C ASP A 195 3.82 15.47 -9.47
N TRP A 196 3.08 14.83 -8.57
CA TRP A 196 3.28 13.42 -8.20
C TRP A 196 3.28 12.46 -9.40
N ILE A 197 2.28 12.56 -10.30
CA ILE A 197 2.26 11.72 -11.52
C ILE A 197 3.47 12.02 -12.42
N CYS A 198 3.87 13.29 -12.53
CA CYS A 198 5.04 13.67 -13.33
C CYS A 198 6.31 13.01 -12.79
N GLN A 199 6.52 13.04 -11.47
CA GLN A 199 7.68 12.42 -10.82
C GLN A 199 7.70 10.90 -11.02
N MET A 200 6.54 10.25 -10.89
CA MET A 200 6.40 8.81 -11.14
C MET A 200 6.77 8.45 -12.59
N LEU A 201 6.30 9.22 -13.57
CA LEU A 201 6.57 8.95 -14.99
C LEU A 201 8.03 9.24 -15.38
N VAL A 202 8.63 10.30 -14.84
CA VAL A 202 10.07 10.60 -15.03
C VAL A 202 10.91 9.43 -14.50
N ALA A 203 10.58 8.94 -13.30
CA ALA A 203 11.28 7.80 -12.72
C ALA A 203 11.09 6.50 -13.52
N GLN A 204 9.87 6.22 -14.00
CA GLN A 204 9.60 5.07 -14.86
C GLN A 204 10.34 5.15 -16.20
N ALA A 205 10.50 6.33 -16.78
CA ALA A 205 11.24 6.51 -18.02
C ALA A 205 12.74 6.20 -17.83
N ALA A 206 13.31 6.58 -16.69
CA ALA A 206 14.71 6.30 -16.35
C ALA A 206 14.95 4.85 -15.90
N HIS A 207 14.01 4.30 -15.13
CA HIS A 207 14.12 3.00 -14.46
C HIS A 207 12.80 2.23 -14.51
N PRO A 208 12.44 1.62 -15.66
CA PRO A 208 11.21 0.84 -15.76
C PRO A 208 11.16 -0.29 -14.71
N GLY A 209 10.08 -0.34 -13.94
CA GLY A 209 9.93 -1.30 -12.85
C GLY A 209 8.87 -0.87 -11.85
N ILE A 210 9.15 -1.10 -10.56
CA ILE A 210 8.35 -0.60 -9.44
C ILE A 210 8.99 0.68 -8.91
N ILE A 211 8.25 1.78 -8.95
CA ILE A 211 8.64 3.05 -8.34
C ILE A 211 7.79 3.26 -7.10
N CYS A 212 8.40 3.53 -5.95
CA CYS A 212 7.72 4.00 -4.76
C CYS A 212 8.14 5.44 -4.43
N GLY A 213 7.25 6.20 -3.80
CA GLY A 213 7.48 7.59 -3.47
C GLY A 213 7.58 7.86 -1.97
N ARG A 214 7.87 9.12 -1.63
CA ARG A 214 7.87 9.60 -0.24
C ARG A 214 6.45 9.82 0.27
N THR A 215 6.09 9.13 1.33
CA THR A 215 4.83 9.26 2.06
C THR A 215 5.06 10.01 3.37
N THR A 216 4.33 11.10 3.59
CA THR A 216 4.30 11.87 4.86
C THR A 216 2.90 11.83 5.48
N SER A 217 2.74 12.34 6.69
CA SER A 217 1.44 12.50 7.35
C SER A 217 0.72 13.76 6.85
N THR A 218 -0.62 13.70 6.76
CA THR A 218 -1.47 14.90 6.65
C THR A 218 -1.61 15.64 7.98
N GLN A 219 -1.16 15.04 9.08
CA GLN A 219 -1.28 15.52 10.46
C GLN A 219 0.08 15.47 11.19
N PRO A 220 1.17 16.06 10.64
CA PRO A 220 2.52 15.95 11.19
C PRO A 220 2.68 16.58 12.58
N GLU A 221 1.76 17.47 12.98
CA GLU A 221 1.71 18.10 14.30
C GLU A 221 1.24 17.14 15.41
N THR A 222 0.55 16.06 15.04
CA THR A 222 0.16 15.02 16.00
C THR A 222 1.35 14.11 16.31
N LEU A 223 1.40 13.57 17.52
CA LEU A 223 2.51 12.69 17.90
C LEU A 223 2.55 11.40 17.05
N VAL A 224 1.37 10.86 16.69
CA VAL A 224 1.26 9.68 15.81
C VAL A 224 1.65 10.02 14.37
N GLY A 225 1.23 11.19 13.85
CA GLY A 225 1.67 11.65 12.54
C GLY A 225 3.18 11.84 12.45
N LEU A 226 3.77 12.52 13.45
CA LEU A 226 5.22 12.66 13.55
C LEU A 226 5.94 11.31 13.67
N TYR A 227 5.36 10.35 14.40
CA TYR A 227 5.87 8.99 14.46
C TYR A 227 5.92 8.31 13.10
N HIS A 228 4.85 8.41 12.30
CA HIS A 228 4.82 7.87 10.95
C HIS A 228 5.87 8.53 10.05
N ASP A 229 6.04 9.84 10.16
CA ASP A 229 7.02 10.58 9.37
C ASP A 229 8.46 10.18 9.71
N ILE A 230 8.79 10.10 11.00
CA ILE A 230 10.11 9.72 11.49
C ILE A 230 10.40 8.26 11.18
N CYS A 231 9.49 7.36 11.54
CA CYS A 231 9.69 5.90 11.40
C CYS A 231 9.42 5.39 9.98
N GLY A 232 8.86 6.20 9.09
CA GLY A 232 8.74 5.84 7.68
C GLY A 232 7.78 4.68 7.39
N THR A 233 6.73 4.52 8.18
CA THR A 233 5.90 3.29 8.17
C THR A 233 5.29 2.93 6.81
N LEU A 234 5.05 3.91 5.95
CA LEU A 234 4.49 3.76 4.60
C LEU A 234 5.44 4.20 3.48
N ASN A 235 6.75 4.24 3.76
CA ASN A 235 7.78 4.56 2.77
C ASN A 235 8.52 3.31 2.26
N GLY A 236 8.28 2.15 2.88
CA GLY A 236 8.96 0.91 2.55
C GLY A 236 10.30 0.74 3.26
N ARG A 237 11.11 -0.18 2.72
CA ARG A 237 12.40 -0.55 3.30
C ARG A 237 13.48 -0.65 2.24
N VAL A 238 14.70 -0.34 2.67
CA VAL A 238 15.92 -0.34 1.88
C VAL A 238 16.93 -1.33 2.48
N LEU A 239 17.58 -2.11 1.63
CA LEU A 239 18.60 -3.08 2.00
C LEU A 239 19.97 -2.40 2.17
N GLU A 240 20.93 -3.15 2.70
CA GLU A 240 22.32 -2.69 2.87
C GLU A 240 23.00 -2.32 1.54
N ASP A 241 22.60 -2.93 0.42
CA ASP A 241 23.08 -2.61 -0.92
C ASP A 241 22.36 -1.42 -1.57
N GLU A 242 21.62 -0.64 -0.78
CA GLU A 242 20.77 0.50 -1.18
C GLU A 242 19.59 0.16 -2.11
N SER A 243 19.40 -1.13 -2.43
CA SER A 243 18.24 -1.54 -3.21
C SER A 243 16.98 -1.56 -2.36
N ILE A 244 15.83 -1.27 -2.98
CA ILE A 244 14.55 -1.26 -2.28
C ILE A 244 14.06 -2.69 -2.11
N LEU A 245 13.72 -3.06 -0.87
CA LEU A 245 13.10 -4.34 -0.55
C LEU A 245 11.61 -4.33 -0.93
N TYR A 246 10.90 -3.30 -0.47
CA TYR A 246 9.51 -3.06 -0.83
C TYR A 246 9.14 -1.58 -0.65
N GLY A 247 8.09 -1.15 -1.35
CA GLY A 247 7.40 0.11 -1.15
C GLY A 247 5.92 -0.12 -0.87
N CYS A 248 5.21 0.91 -0.39
CA CYS A 248 3.80 0.80 -0.05
C CYS A 248 2.90 1.28 -1.20
N THR A 249 1.80 0.57 -1.42
CA THR A 249 0.87 0.83 -2.53
C THR A 249 0.10 2.14 -2.42
N CYS A 250 0.11 2.80 -1.26
CA CYS A 250 -0.40 4.15 -1.08
C CYS A 250 0.40 5.20 -1.86
N ASN A 251 1.59 4.86 -2.39
CA ASN A 251 2.44 5.72 -3.20
C ASN A 251 3.39 4.87 -4.09
N LEU A 252 2.84 4.18 -5.09
CA LEU A 252 3.58 3.24 -5.93
C LEU A 252 3.15 3.36 -7.40
N ALA A 253 4.07 3.19 -8.35
CA ALA A 253 3.77 3.11 -9.76
C ALA A 253 4.49 1.94 -10.45
N VAL A 254 3.88 1.37 -11.49
CA VAL A 254 4.44 0.30 -12.31
C VAL A 254 4.30 0.58 -13.81
N ASP A 255 5.29 0.16 -14.61
CA ASP A 255 5.13 -0.04 -16.05
C ASP A 255 4.59 -1.46 -16.27
N ILE A 256 3.39 -1.60 -16.83
CA ILE A 256 2.77 -2.92 -17.03
C ILE A 256 3.53 -3.79 -18.02
N LYS A 257 4.42 -3.22 -18.85
CA LYS A 257 5.29 -4.00 -19.73
C LYS A 257 6.32 -4.77 -18.92
N VAL A 258 6.73 -4.25 -17.78
CA VAL A 258 7.73 -4.85 -16.88
C VAL A 258 7.05 -5.73 -15.83
N VAL A 259 5.97 -5.25 -15.20
CA VAL A 259 5.26 -5.99 -14.15
C VAL A 259 3.97 -6.59 -14.70
N GLN A 260 4.02 -7.88 -15.04
CA GLN A 260 2.95 -8.60 -15.75
C GLN A 260 2.13 -9.55 -14.87
N PHE A 261 2.22 -9.43 -13.55
CA PHE A 261 1.46 -10.23 -12.60
C PHE A 261 0.61 -9.36 -11.66
N ASP A 262 -0.41 -9.99 -11.11
CA ASP A 262 -1.38 -9.40 -10.20
C ASP A 262 -0.96 -9.56 -8.73
N PHE A 263 -1.50 -8.74 -7.82
CA PHE A 263 -1.34 -8.91 -6.36
C PHE A 263 -1.86 -10.29 -5.91
N ASP A 264 -1.18 -10.93 -4.95
CA ASP A 264 -1.66 -12.19 -4.36
C ASP A 264 -2.91 -11.92 -3.49
N THR A 265 -4.08 -12.30 -4.00
CA THR A 265 -5.36 -12.18 -3.27
C THR A 265 -5.46 -13.11 -2.06
N GLY A 266 -4.44 -13.94 -1.82
CA GLY A 266 -4.26 -14.68 -0.58
C GLY A 266 -4.01 -13.79 0.65
N PHE A 267 -3.70 -12.51 0.45
CA PHE A 267 -3.64 -11.48 1.50
C PHE A 267 -4.97 -10.69 1.52
N PRO A 268 -5.97 -11.11 2.33
CA PRO A 268 -7.31 -10.52 2.31
C PRO A 268 -7.42 -9.17 3.04
N GLY A 269 -6.40 -8.74 3.77
CA GLY A 269 -6.40 -7.48 4.51
C GLY A 269 -5.42 -6.46 3.93
N ALA A 270 -5.53 -5.20 4.37
CA ALA A 270 -4.54 -4.16 4.12
C ALA A 270 -3.29 -4.37 4.99
N ALA A 271 -2.50 -5.37 4.62
CA ALA A 271 -1.28 -5.82 5.25
C ALA A 271 -0.56 -6.86 4.36
N PHE A 272 0.73 -6.60 4.09
CA PHE A 272 1.66 -7.49 3.39
C PHE A 272 1.37 -7.78 1.92
N GLU A 273 0.23 -7.38 1.34
CA GLU A 273 -0.05 -7.59 -0.08
C GLU A 273 0.92 -6.79 -0.98
N ASP A 274 1.32 -5.59 -0.53
CA ASP A 274 2.31 -4.74 -1.19
C ASP A 274 3.74 -5.26 -1.01
N VAL A 275 4.06 -5.74 0.20
CA VAL A 275 5.33 -6.39 0.52
C VAL A 275 5.53 -7.64 -0.33
N GLU A 276 4.52 -8.52 -0.41
CA GLU A 276 4.55 -9.71 -1.25
C GLU A 276 4.76 -9.35 -2.71
N TYR A 277 4.01 -8.38 -3.22
CA TYR A 277 4.09 -7.94 -4.61
C TYR A 277 5.52 -7.46 -4.96
N CYS A 278 6.13 -6.65 -4.10
CA CYS A 278 7.49 -6.16 -4.26
C CYS A 278 8.55 -7.27 -4.14
N VAL A 279 8.40 -8.17 -3.17
CA VAL A 279 9.34 -9.29 -2.97
C VAL A 279 9.29 -10.26 -4.13
N ARG A 280 8.09 -10.56 -4.65
CA ARG A 280 7.91 -11.38 -5.84
C ARG A 280 8.50 -10.72 -7.08
N ALA A 281 8.34 -9.41 -7.25
CA ALA A 281 9.01 -8.63 -8.30
C ALA A 281 10.54 -8.74 -8.20
N ARG A 282 11.09 -8.54 -6.99
CA ARG A 282 12.54 -8.65 -6.74
C ARG A 282 13.09 -10.02 -7.13
N LYS A 283 12.38 -11.11 -6.78
CA LYS A 283 12.78 -12.48 -7.15
C LYS A 283 12.76 -12.72 -8.66
N GLN A 284 11.99 -11.94 -9.42
CA GLN A 284 11.98 -11.96 -10.88
C GLN A 284 13.03 -11.01 -11.50
N GLY A 285 13.86 -10.35 -10.69
CA GLY A 285 14.87 -9.39 -11.15
C GLY A 285 14.30 -8.04 -11.57
N ILE A 286 13.04 -7.74 -11.25
CA ILE A 286 12.41 -6.45 -11.54
C ILE A 286 13.00 -5.38 -10.60
N SER A 287 13.36 -4.22 -11.16
CA SER A 287 13.93 -3.12 -10.39
C SER A 287 12.88 -2.46 -9.49
N LEU A 288 13.28 -2.15 -8.24
CA LEU A 288 12.52 -1.32 -7.31
C LEU A 288 13.32 -0.06 -7.00
N ARG A 289 12.67 1.11 -7.08
CA ARG A 289 13.30 2.42 -6.84
C ARG A 289 12.43 3.29 -5.96
N TYR A 290 13.07 4.03 -5.06
CA TYR A 290 12.42 5.03 -4.22
C TYR A 290 12.72 6.44 -4.76
N VAL A 291 11.69 7.27 -4.90
CA VAL A 291 11.77 8.62 -5.45
C VAL A 291 11.25 9.60 -4.41
N LYS A 292 12.15 10.36 -3.80
CA LYS A 292 11.80 11.26 -2.69
C LYS A 292 10.95 12.46 -3.14
N GLU A 293 11.06 12.83 -4.42
CA GLU A 293 10.30 13.89 -5.07
C GLU A 293 8.85 13.49 -5.34
N ALA A 294 8.54 12.19 -5.45
CA ALA A 294 7.19 11.69 -5.64
C ALA A 294 6.43 11.66 -4.30
N VAL A 295 5.93 12.83 -3.87
CA VAL A 295 5.36 13.03 -2.53
C VAL A 295 3.86 12.75 -2.47
N VAL A 296 3.44 11.99 -1.46
CA VAL A 296 2.04 11.79 -1.06
C VAL A 296 1.90 12.04 0.44
N GLN A 297 0.83 12.71 0.87
CA GLN A 297 0.48 12.81 2.29
C GLN A 297 -0.63 11.80 2.61
N HIS A 298 -0.46 10.97 3.62
CA HIS A 298 -1.42 9.96 4.05
C HIS A 298 -2.15 10.41 5.31
N HIS A 299 -3.46 10.18 5.37
CA HIS A 299 -4.26 10.39 6.57
C HIS A 299 -4.11 9.19 7.51
N TYR A 300 -3.55 9.40 8.71
CA TYR A 300 -3.41 8.35 9.72
C TYR A 300 -4.49 8.49 10.80
N GLU A 301 -4.88 7.37 11.41
CA GLU A 301 -5.55 7.42 12.71
C GLU A 301 -4.57 8.03 13.73
N CYS A 302 -5.00 9.07 14.43
CA CYS A 302 -4.09 9.95 15.18
C CYS A 302 -3.81 9.52 16.63
N ASP A 303 -4.36 8.38 17.08
CA ASP A 303 -4.24 7.91 18.46
C ASP A 303 -3.49 6.57 18.61
N CYS A 304 -3.09 6.26 19.85
CA CYS A 304 -2.38 5.02 20.16
C CYS A 304 -3.20 3.76 19.85
N ARG A 305 -4.54 3.85 19.87
CA ARG A 305 -5.41 2.70 19.62
C ARG A 305 -5.40 2.37 18.13
N GLY A 306 -5.46 3.38 17.26
CA GLY A 306 -5.33 3.25 15.82
C GLY A 306 -3.98 2.70 15.43
N LEU A 307 -2.90 3.27 15.99
CA LEU A 307 -1.54 2.77 15.79
C LEU A 307 -1.42 1.30 16.21
N PHE A 308 -1.93 0.93 17.39
CA PHE A 308 -1.93 -0.46 17.86
C PHE A 308 -2.67 -1.38 16.89
N LYS A 309 -3.87 -1.01 16.46
CA LYS A 309 -4.70 -1.82 15.53
C LYS A 309 -4.04 -1.97 14.16
N GLN A 310 -3.39 -0.92 13.66
CA GLN A 310 -2.64 -0.97 12.41
C GLN A 310 -1.52 -2.01 12.48
N PHE A 311 -0.67 -1.93 13.51
CA PHE A 311 0.42 -2.89 13.66
C PHE A 311 -0.08 -4.30 14.02
N GLN A 312 -1.15 -4.42 14.80
CA GLN A 312 -1.84 -5.70 15.01
C GLN A 312 -2.26 -6.34 13.70
N ARG A 313 -2.87 -5.57 12.79
CA ARG A 313 -3.22 -6.05 11.47
C ARG A 313 -1.98 -6.52 10.72
N TYR A 314 -0.91 -5.74 10.68
CA TYR A 314 0.35 -6.14 10.03
C TYR A 314 0.89 -7.47 10.58
N GLY A 315 1.01 -7.58 11.90
CA GLY A 315 1.51 -8.80 12.54
C GLY A 315 0.67 -10.04 12.24
N SER A 316 -0.65 -9.89 12.06
CA SER A 316 -1.53 -11.03 11.76
C SER A 316 -1.25 -11.70 10.40
N TYR A 317 -0.56 -11.04 9.46
CA TYR A 317 -0.29 -11.55 8.11
C TYR A 317 1.17 -11.95 7.85
N GLU A 318 2.11 -11.65 8.76
CA GLU A 318 3.53 -12.00 8.57
C GLU A 318 3.74 -13.50 8.33
N HIS A 319 3.00 -14.36 9.04
CA HIS A 319 3.07 -15.81 8.85
C HIS A 319 2.81 -16.22 7.39
N LEU A 320 1.81 -15.60 6.75
CA LEU A 320 1.49 -15.89 5.36
C LEU A 320 2.64 -15.46 4.44
N MET A 321 3.23 -14.29 4.69
CA MET A 321 4.41 -13.82 3.98
C MET A 321 5.58 -14.80 4.10
N CYS A 322 5.91 -15.25 5.32
CA CYS A 322 6.98 -16.23 5.55
C CYS A 322 6.67 -17.59 4.91
N LYS A 323 5.39 -18.00 4.83
CA LYS A 323 4.99 -19.23 4.13
C LYS A 323 5.15 -19.11 2.62
N ARG A 324 4.86 -17.95 2.04
CA ARG A 324 5.00 -17.66 0.60
C ARG A 324 6.46 -17.45 0.20
N HIS A 325 7.22 -16.75 1.04
CA HIS A 325 8.61 -16.34 0.82
C HIS A 325 9.44 -16.61 2.09
N PRO A 326 9.96 -17.84 2.28
CA PRO A 326 10.72 -18.22 3.48
C PRO A 326 12.00 -17.40 3.73
N ASP A 327 12.56 -16.83 2.68
CA ASP A 327 13.72 -15.93 2.65
C ASP A 327 13.40 -14.47 3.06
N TYR A 328 12.12 -14.12 3.16
CA TYR A 328 11.70 -12.74 3.46
C TYR A 328 12.29 -12.20 4.77
N LEU A 329 12.32 -13.01 5.83
CA LEU A 329 12.83 -12.55 7.13
C LEU A 329 14.32 -12.19 7.08
N THR A 330 15.11 -12.90 6.26
CA THR A 330 16.52 -12.59 6.05
C THR A 330 16.67 -11.18 5.45
N TRP A 331 15.89 -10.84 4.43
CA TRP A 331 15.90 -9.50 3.84
C TRP A 331 15.31 -8.44 4.78
N LEU A 332 14.26 -8.78 5.53
CA LEU A 332 13.66 -7.86 6.48
C LEU A 332 14.68 -7.44 7.56
N TRP A 333 15.47 -8.39 8.07
CA TRP A 333 16.51 -8.12 9.06
C TRP A 333 17.75 -7.42 8.49
N ALA A 334 18.02 -7.59 7.19
CA ALA A 334 19.07 -6.89 6.46
C ALA A 334 18.61 -5.55 5.84
N SER A 335 17.44 -5.03 6.24
CA SER A 335 16.89 -3.77 5.71
C SER A 335 16.53 -2.79 6.80
N THR A 336 16.36 -1.53 6.42
CA THR A 336 15.94 -0.43 7.31
C THR A 336 14.70 0.28 6.77
N GLU A 337 13.90 0.85 7.66
CA GLU A 337 12.76 1.72 7.29
C GLU A 337 13.26 3.01 6.61
N ILE A 338 12.57 3.45 5.55
CA ILE A 338 12.89 4.70 4.86
C ILE A 338 12.17 5.85 5.55
N SER A 339 12.89 6.72 6.28
CA SER A 339 12.29 7.89 6.93
C SER A 339 11.83 8.94 5.91
N SER A 340 10.72 9.61 6.17
CA SER A 340 10.21 10.67 5.29
C SER A 340 10.85 12.05 5.55
N VAL A 341 11.39 12.25 6.76
CA VAL A 341 11.89 13.56 7.23
C VAL A 341 13.36 13.57 7.60
N LEU A 342 13.98 12.41 7.84
CA LEU A 342 15.40 12.32 8.19
C LEU A 342 16.22 11.89 6.97
N GLU A 343 16.72 12.87 6.21
CA GLU A 343 17.68 12.61 5.13
C GLU A 343 19.01 12.07 5.72
N GLY A 344 19.57 11.02 5.11
CA GLY A 344 20.90 10.51 5.45
C GLY A 344 20.99 9.40 6.51
N HIS A 345 19.87 8.87 7.02
CA HIS A 345 19.89 7.67 7.89
C HIS A 345 19.97 6.34 7.13
N VAL A 346 19.82 6.38 5.81
CA VAL A 346 19.93 5.23 4.90
C VAL A 346 21.31 5.18 4.22
N PHE A 347 21.92 6.34 3.94
CA PHE A 347 23.10 6.47 3.07
C PHE A 347 24.42 6.76 3.81
N ASN A 348 24.45 6.60 5.13
CA ASN A 348 25.66 6.77 5.94
C ASN A 348 25.76 5.65 6.98
N ARG A 349 26.16 4.47 6.54
CA ARG A 349 26.83 3.48 7.39
C ARG A 349 28.04 2.92 6.70
#